data_AF-A0A8J5JNN6-F1
#
_entry.id   AF-A0A8J5JNN6-F1
#
_cell.length_a   1.000
_cell.length_b   1.000
_cell.length_c   1.000
_cell.angle_alpha   90.00
_cell.angle_beta   90.00
_cell.angle_gamma   90.00
#
_symmetry.space_group_name_H-M   'P 1'
#
loop_
_entity.id
_entity.type
_entity.pdbx_description
1 polymer ?
#
loop_
_entity_poly.entity_id
_entity_poly.type
_entity_poly.pdbx_seq_one_letter_code
_entity_poly.pdbx_strand_id
1 'polypeptide(L)'
;MTSYGGILTAMLTVPRVTIPIDSLADLVTQTDLTWHNEAGSSLLTYFRESADELHQKVHRGQGPNIKACLNERQNIADGKLAAICDDTTMMKAMADDFSETGECHLYITREKVLSHAIMALAFTKHSLYLAKTNQLVQVVLEAGLWNKWLGDQLANSSRCLRHPQLDRRQRGLQPIDMDSFIGPLLLLLLGEAQLPPELLGYCSLYWLPSPYQPSLVSTLVTHHPRQTL
;
A
#
# COMPACT_ATOMS: atom_id res chain seq x y z
N MET A 1 8.47 -20.31 29.02
CA MET A 1 7.83 -20.73 27.75
C MET A 1 6.61 -19.87 27.36
N THR A 2 6.27 -18.81 28.08
CA THR A 2 5.09 -17.96 27.81
C THR A 2 5.31 -16.86 26.76
N SER A 3 6.55 -16.39 26.55
CA SER A 3 6.85 -15.28 25.64
C SER A 3 6.65 -15.63 24.16
N TYR A 4 7.11 -16.81 23.72
CA TYR A 4 6.97 -17.25 22.33
C TYR A 4 5.51 -17.42 21.92
N GLY A 5 4.69 -18.09 22.74
CA GLY A 5 3.26 -18.25 22.47
C GLY A 5 2.54 -16.92 22.36
N GLY A 6 2.80 -15.99 23.30
CA GLY A 6 2.18 -14.66 23.26
C GLY A 6 2.53 -13.84 22.00
N ILE A 7 3.81 -13.81 21.62
CA ILE A 7 4.25 -13.10 20.41
C ILE A 7 3.68 -13.77 19.15
N LEU A 8 3.70 -15.10 19.08
CA LEU A 8 3.18 -15.84 17.94
C LEU A 8 1.66 -15.62 17.76
N THR A 9 0.88 -15.71 18.84
CA THR A 9 -0.56 -15.41 18.79
C THR A 9 -0.79 -13.98 18.33
N ALA A 10 -0.03 -13.00 18.83
CA ALA A 10 -0.15 -11.62 18.36
C ALA A 10 0.19 -11.45 16.87
N MET A 11 1.20 -12.16 16.35
CA MET A 11 1.57 -12.08 14.94
C MET A 11 0.54 -12.74 14.01
N LEU A 12 -0.10 -13.82 14.45
CA LEU A 12 -1.08 -14.57 13.65
C LEU A 12 -2.49 -13.95 13.70
N THR A 13 -2.84 -13.30 14.81
CA THR A 13 -4.18 -12.70 14.98
C THR A 13 -4.28 -11.28 14.45
N VAL A 14 -3.15 -10.57 14.29
CA VAL A 14 -3.16 -9.20 13.76
C VAL A 14 -2.97 -9.24 12.24
N PRO A 15 -4.00 -8.87 11.44
CA PRO A 15 -3.90 -8.88 9.98
C PRO A 15 -2.76 -7.95 9.52
N ARG A 16 -1.93 -8.45 8.60
CA ARG A 16 -0.89 -7.66 7.94
C ARG A 16 -1.46 -7.11 6.63
N VAL A 17 -1.75 -5.82 6.61
CA VAL A 17 -2.04 -5.08 5.38
C VAL A 17 -0.73 -4.46 4.91
N THR A 18 -0.18 -4.96 3.81
CA THR A 18 0.95 -4.34 3.11
C THR A 18 0.41 -3.28 2.18
N ILE A 19 0.75 -2.01 2.45
CA ILE A 19 0.46 -0.92 1.52
C ILE A 19 1.68 -0.78 0.62
N PRO A 20 1.54 -1.03 -0.70
CA PRO A 20 2.69 -1.03 -1.59
C PRO A 20 3.20 0.40 -1.86
N ILE A 21 2.32 1.39 -1.86
CA ILE A 21 2.63 2.78 -2.22
C ILE A 21 1.91 3.72 -1.24
N ASP A 22 2.64 4.52 -0.47
CA ASP A 22 2.05 5.52 0.46
C ASP A 22 2.60 6.95 0.23
N SER A 23 3.65 7.08 -0.59
CA SER A 23 4.28 8.34 -0.97
C SER A 23 4.56 8.43 -2.47
N LEU A 24 4.79 9.64 -2.96
CA LEU A 24 5.20 9.88 -4.34
C LEU A 24 6.58 9.26 -4.63
N ALA A 25 7.46 9.25 -3.63
CA ALA A 25 8.76 8.59 -3.73
C ALA A 25 8.61 7.07 -3.88
N ASP A 26 7.70 6.44 -3.13
CA ASP A 26 7.42 5.00 -3.24
C ASP A 26 6.89 4.68 -4.65
N LEU A 27 5.99 5.52 -5.18
CA LEU A 27 5.41 5.34 -6.51
C LEU A 27 6.47 5.36 -7.63
N VAL A 28 7.46 6.26 -7.51
CA VAL A 28 8.53 6.41 -8.51
C VAL A 28 9.63 5.35 -8.36
N THR A 29 9.84 4.83 -7.15
CA THR A 29 10.92 3.86 -6.87
C THR A 29 10.51 2.42 -7.14
N GLN A 30 9.22 2.10 -6.99
CA GLN A 30 8.68 0.78 -7.27
C GLN A 30 8.64 0.47 -8.78
N THR A 31 8.72 -0.81 -9.12
CA THR A 31 8.68 -1.30 -10.52
C THR A 31 7.52 -2.24 -10.82
N ASP A 32 6.74 -2.59 -9.79
CA ASP A 32 5.73 -3.66 -9.87
C ASP A 32 4.44 -3.18 -10.54
N LEU A 33 4.13 -1.89 -10.42
CA LEU A 33 2.92 -1.26 -10.93
C LEU A 33 3.28 -0.11 -11.87
N THR A 34 2.69 -0.10 -13.06
CA THR A 34 2.83 1.05 -13.95
C THR A 34 2.02 2.23 -13.41
N TRP A 35 2.54 3.45 -13.54
CA TRP A 35 1.81 4.64 -13.11
C TRP A 35 1.77 5.74 -14.16
N HIS A 36 0.61 6.38 -14.25
CA HIS A 36 0.32 7.40 -15.26
C HIS A 36 -0.19 8.71 -14.63
N ASN A 37 0.08 9.82 -15.31
CA ASN A 37 -0.50 11.11 -14.98
C ASN A 37 -1.75 11.37 -15.81
N GLU A 38 -2.66 12.18 -15.27
CA GLU A 38 -3.77 12.73 -16.02
C GLU A 38 -3.32 13.84 -16.98
N ALA A 39 -3.63 13.67 -18.26
CA ALA A 39 -3.30 14.60 -19.33
C ALA A 39 -4.06 15.91 -19.18
N GLY A 40 -3.37 17.04 -19.37
CA GLY A 40 -3.99 18.38 -19.30
C GLY A 40 -4.41 18.81 -17.89
N SER A 41 -4.08 18.04 -16.85
CA SER A 41 -4.34 18.40 -15.47
C SER A 41 -3.44 19.56 -15.00
N SER A 42 -3.91 20.32 -14.01
CA SER A 42 -3.10 21.31 -13.31
C SER A 42 -1.91 20.65 -12.59
N LEU A 43 -2.08 19.41 -12.13
CA LEU A 43 -1.06 18.63 -11.46
C LEU A 43 0.10 18.29 -12.38
N LEU A 44 -0.18 17.91 -13.64
CA LEU A 44 0.85 17.68 -14.65
C LEU A 44 1.66 18.96 -14.95
N THR A 45 0.99 20.11 -14.96
CA THR A 45 1.65 21.42 -15.13
C THR A 45 2.52 21.77 -13.92
N TYR A 46 2.02 21.50 -12.72
CA TYR A 46 2.78 21.67 -11.48
C TYR A 46 4.07 20.85 -11.47
N PHE A 47 4.01 19.57 -11.85
CA PHE A 47 5.20 18.74 -11.93
C PHE A 47 6.21 19.21 -12.98
N ARG A 48 5.73 19.75 -14.11
CA ARG A 48 6.57 20.31 -15.17
C ARG A 48 7.36 21.53 -14.69
N GLU A 49 6.72 22.38 -13.89
CA GLU A 49 7.27 23.66 -13.43
C GLU A 49 8.08 23.53 -12.13
N SER A 50 8.02 22.37 -11.48
CA SER A 50 8.77 22.09 -10.27
C SER A 50 10.28 22.00 -10.51
N ALA A 51 11.06 22.56 -9.58
CA ALA A 51 12.51 22.43 -9.54
C ALA A 51 12.99 21.09 -8.94
N ASP A 52 12.12 20.39 -8.21
CA ASP A 52 12.44 19.10 -7.58
C ASP A 52 12.59 17.97 -8.62
N GLU A 53 13.65 17.18 -8.48
CA GLU A 53 13.96 16.05 -9.35
C GLU A 53 12.88 14.97 -9.29
N LEU A 54 12.29 14.73 -8.11
CA LEU A 54 11.22 13.75 -7.94
C LEU A 54 10.00 14.15 -8.78
N HIS A 55 9.56 15.40 -8.66
CA HIS A 55 8.45 15.93 -9.46
C HIS A 55 8.74 15.92 -10.97
N GLN A 56 9.98 16.21 -11.38
CA GLN A 56 10.35 16.11 -12.79
C GLN A 56 10.34 14.68 -13.31
N LYS A 57 10.74 13.69 -12.50
CA LYS A 57 10.58 12.26 -12.83
C LYS A 57 9.10 11.91 -12.99
N VAL A 58 8.25 12.42 -12.09
CA VAL A 58 6.80 12.23 -12.16
C VAL A 58 6.23 12.84 -13.44
N HIS A 59 6.64 14.06 -13.82
CA HIS A 59 6.21 14.71 -15.05
C HIS A 59 6.53 13.89 -16.31
N ARG A 60 7.73 13.30 -16.36
CA ARG A 60 8.15 12.45 -17.49
C ARG A 60 7.29 11.21 -17.63
N GLY A 61 6.71 10.73 -16.53
CA GLY A 61 5.84 9.56 -16.50
C GLY A 61 6.58 8.25 -16.72
N GLN A 62 5.94 7.13 -16.37
CA GLN A 62 6.40 5.78 -16.73
C GLN A 62 5.70 5.26 -18.01
N GLY A 63 4.66 5.95 -18.47
CA GLY A 63 3.82 5.54 -19.60
C GLY A 63 3.02 6.70 -20.19
N PRO A 64 2.14 6.43 -21.16
CA PRO A 64 1.30 7.46 -21.75
C PRO A 64 0.36 8.07 -20.72
N ASN A 65 0.21 9.40 -20.77
CA ASN A 65 -0.75 10.08 -19.90
C ASN A 65 -2.17 9.62 -20.21
N ILE A 66 -2.95 9.38 -19.16
CA ILE A 66 -4.36 8.97 -19.26
C ILE A 66 -5.23 10.21 -19.49
N LYS A 67 -6.36 10.03 -20.18
CA LYS A 67 -7.25 11.16 -20.50
C LYS A 67 -7.98 11.71 -19.28
N ALA A 68 -8.48 10.82 -18.42
CA ALA A 68 -9.19 11.18 -17.21
C ALA A 68 -9.07 10.04 -16.19
N CYS A 69 -8.76 10.36 -14.94
CA CYS A 69 -8.62 9.36 -13.89
C CYS A 69 -9.89 8.56 -13.64
N LEU A 70 -11.06 9.22 -13.71
CA LEU A 70 -12.35 8.57 -13.50
C LEU A 70 -12.64 7.48 -14.55
N ASN A 71 -12.17 7.64 -15.78
CA ASN A 71 -12.36 6.66 -16.85
C ASN A 71 -11.49 5.41 -16.66
N GLU A 72 -10.35 5.56 -16.00
CA GLU A 72 -9.41 4.47 -15.71
C GLU A 72 -9.70 3.79 -14.37
N ARG A 73 -10.79 4.14 -13.68
CA ARG A 73 -11.12 3.63 -12.34
C ARG A 73 -11.06 2.10 -12.25
N GLN A 74 -11.51 1.39 -13.30
CA GLN A 74 -11.53 -0.07 -13.32
C GLN A 74 -10.12 -0.64 -13.38
N ASN A 75 -9.25 -0.04 -14.21
CA ASN A 75 -7.85 -0.47 -14.30
C ASN A 75 -7.07 -0.18 -13.01
N ILE A 76 -7.44 0.89 -12.30
CA ILE A 76 -6.88 1.19 -10.97
C ILE A 76 -7.40 0.19 -9.93
N ALA A 77 -8.70 -0.11 -9.92
CA ALA A 77 -9.31 -1.08 -9.01
C ALA A 77 -8.78 -2.50 -9.22
N ASP A 78 -8.54 -2.89 -10.48
CA ASP A 78 -7.94 -4.18 -10.86
C ASP A 78 -6.44 -4.27 -10.50
N GLY A 79 -5.83 -3.19 -10.01
CA GLY A 79 -4.40 -3.14 -9.72
C GLY A 79 -3.50 -3.23 -10.95
N LYS A 80 -4.01 -2.84 -12.13
CA LYS A 80 -3.22 -2.83 -13.38
C LYS A 80 -2.34 -1.59 -13.50
N LEU A 81 -2.78 -0.46 -12.94
CA LEU A 81 -2.02 0.79 -12.92
C LEU A 81 -2.31 1.60 -11.67
N ALA A 82 -1.37 2.46 -11.28
CA ALA A 82 -1.62 3.58 -10.38
C ALA A 82 -1.79 4.87 -11.17
N ALA A 83 -2.63 5.78 -10.67
CA ALA A 83 -2.86 7.07 -11.32
C ALA A 83 -2.65 8.21 -10.33
N ILE A 84 -2.02 9.28 -10.83
CA ILE A 84 -1.85 10.51 -10.06
C ILE A 84 -2.93 11.50 -10.50
N CYS A 85 -3.85 11.78 -9.59
CA CYS A 85 -5.12 12.46 -9.85
C CYS A 85 -5.41 13.48 -8.74
N ASP A 86 -6.39 14.35 -8.97
CA ASP A 86 -6.90 15.20 -7.89
C ASP A 86 -7.72 14.39 -6.87
N ASP A 87 -7.66 14.82 -5.61
CA ASP A 87 -8.37 14.19 -4.51
C ASP A 87 -9.87 14.05 -4.79
N THR A 88 -10.53 15.09 -5.31
CA THR A 88 -11.98 15.11 -5.50
C THR A 88 -12.45 14.09 -6.54
N THR A 89 -11.73 13.95 -7.64
CA THR A 89 -11.97 12.93 -8.66
C THR A 89 -11.79 11.53 -8.08
N MET A 90 -10.77 11.33 -7.24
CA MET A 90 -10.59 10.02 -6.61
C MET A 90 -11.64 9.70 -5.55
N MET A 91 -12.05 10.69 -4.74
CA MET A 91 -13.17 10.52 -3.80
C MET A 91 -14.46 10.14 -4.55
N LYS A 92 -14.69 10.71 -5.73
CA LYS A 92 -15.82 10.36 -6.59
C LYS A 92 -15.69 8.95 -7.14
N ALA A 93 -14.52 8.58 -7.67
CA ALA A 93 -14.27 7.23 -8.16
C ALA A 93 -14.50 6.17 -7.07
N MET A 94 -14.05 6.43 -5.84
CA MET A 94 -14.30 5.56 -4.68
C MET A 94 -15.78 5.49 -4.30
N ALA A 95 -16.50 6.62 -4.34
CA ALA A 95 -17.93 6.64 -4.07
C ALA A 95 -18.71 5.81 -5.10
N ASP A 96 -18.32 5.92 -6.38
CA ASP A 96 -18.98 5.20 -7.47
C ASP A 96 -18.64 3.71 -7.44
N ASP A 97 -17.38 3.34 -7.21
CA ASP A 97 -16.94 1.94 -7.01
C ASP A 97 -17.74 1.26 -5.88
N PHE A 98 -17.87 1.93 -4.73
CA PHE A 98 -18.67 1.41 -3.62
C PHE A 98 -20.16 1.34 -3.94
N SER A 99 -20.69 2.30 -4.70
CA SER A 99 -22.11 2.31 -5.07
C SER A 99 -22.45 1.17 -6.02
N GLU A 100 -21.50 0.75 -6.86
CA GLU A 100 -21.68 -0.32 -7.83
C GLU A 100 -21.41 -1.72 -7.24
N THR A 101 -20.36 -1.85 -6.42
CA THR A 101 -19.89 -3.16 -5.93
C THR A 101 -20.29 -3.45 -4.48
N GLY A 102 -20.52 -2.41 -3.68
CA GLY A 102 -20.69 -2.52 -2.22
C GLY A 102 -19.37 -2.72 -1.45
N GLU A 103 -18.22 -2.71 -2.13
CA GLU A 103 -16.89 -2.89 -1.56
C GLU A 103 -15.97 -1.70 -1.88
N CYS A 104 -14.81 -1.62 -1.23
CA CYS A 104 -13.83 -0.55 -1.43
C CYS A 104 -12.55 -1.12 -2.04
N HIS A 105 -12.40 -1.04 -3.36
CA HIS A 105 -11.20 -1.54 -4.05
C HIS A 105 -10.10 -0.49 -4.20
N LEU A 106 -10.48 0.78 -4.09
CA LEU A 106 -9.62 1.93 -4.28
C LEU A 106 -9.17 2.51 -2.94
N TYR A 107 -7.95 3.05 -2.88
CA TYR A 107 -7.46 3.86 -1.77
C TYR A 107 -6.66 5.06 -2.29
N ILE A 108 -6.61 6.12 -1.49
CA ILE A 108 -5.78 7.31 -1.74
C ILE A 108 -4.57 7.23 -0.80
N THR A 109 -3.37 7.50 -1.32
CA THR A 109 -2.14 7.57 -0.54
C THR A 109 -2.21 8.63 0.56
N ARG A 110 -1.45 8.49 1.63
CA ARG A 110 -1.45 9.51 2.70
C ARG A 110 -0.82 10.82 2.26
N GLU A 111 0.25 10.75 1.49
CA GLU A 111 0.91 11.94 0.98
C GLU A 111 0.03 12.63 -0.06
N LYS A 112 -0.25 13.92 0.18
CA LYS A 112 -0.92 14.79 -0.78
C LYS A 112 0.10 15.72 -1.42
N VAL A 113 0.35 15.51 -2.71
CA VAL A 113 1.27 16.35 -3.49
C VAL A 113 0.80 17.81 -3.53
N LEU A 114 -0.50 18.02 -3.74
CA LEU A 114 -1.14 19.33 -3.69
C LEU A 114 -2.28 19.29 -2.69
N SER A 115 -2.08 19.92 -1.53
CA SER A 115 -3.08 19.93 -0.45
C SER A 115 -4.28 20.84 -0.74
N HIS A 116 -4.16 21.76 -1.71
CA HIS A 116 -5.19 22.77 -2.02
C HIS A 116 -5.35 22.98 -3.53
N ALA A 117 -6.06 22.08 -4.20
CA ALA A 117 -6.59 22.38 -5.53
C ALA A 117 -7.75 23.39 -5.38
N ILE A 118 -7.54 24.61 -5.87
CA ILE A 118 -8.57 25.65 -5.86
C ILE A 118 -9.41 25.50 -7.12
N MET A 119 -10.69 25.16 -6.97
CA MET A 119 -11.65 25.22 -8.06
C MET A 119 -12.24 26.63 -8.14
N ALA A 120 -12.29 27.18 -9.36
CA ALA A 120 -12.81 28.52 -9.61
C ALA A 120 -13.62 28.56 -10.91
N LEU A 121 -14.57 29.50 -10.96
CA LEU A 121 -15.29 29.81 -12.20
C LEU A 121 -14.42 30.73 -13.06
N ALA A 122 -14.11 30.28 -14.28
CA ALA A 122 -13.34 31.06 -15.23
C ALA A 122 -14.26 31.98 -16.06
N PHE A 123 -13.85 33.24 -16.24
CA PHE A 123 -14.53 34.21 -17.07
C PHE A 123 -13.56 34.79 -18.11
N THR A 124 -14.11 35.28 -19.21
CA THR A 124 -13.33 36.08 -20.17
C THR A 124 -12.84 37.37 -19.51
N LYS A 125 -11.71 37.90 -19.99
CA LYS A 125 -11.18 39.18 -19.52
C LYS A 125 -12.25 40.27 -19.70
N HIS A 126 -12.45 41.08 -18.66
CA HIS A 126 -13.45 42.16 -18.60
C HIS A 126 -14.92 41.73 -18.68
N SER A 127 -15.25 40.50 -18.28
CA SER A 127 -16.64 40.05 -18.17
C SER A 127 -17.42 40.89 -17.14
N LEU A 128 -18.58 41.42 -17.55
CA LEU A 128 -19.51 42.15 -16.69
C LEU A 128 -20.12 41.27 -15.59
N TYR A 129 -20.09 39.95 -15.77
CA TYR A 129 -20.68 38.99 -14.83
C TYR A 129 -19.77 38.65 -13.66
N LEU A 130 -18.47 38.96 -13.73
CA LEU A 130 -17.50 38.55 -12.70
C LEU A 130 -17.91 39.05 -11.31
N ALA A 131 -18.24 40.34 -11.19
CA ALA A 131 -18.60 40.93 -9.90
C ALA A 131 -19.87 40.31 -9.31
N LYS A 132 -20.90 40.13 -10.13
CA LYS A 132 -22.18 39.54 -9.71
C LYS A 132 -22.03 38.06 -9.33
N THR A 133 -21.26 37.29 -10.12
CA THR A 133 -21.05 35.87 -9.82
C THR A 133 -20.20 35.67 -8.57
N ASN A 134 -19.18 36.51 -8.33
CA ASN A 134 -18.39 36.43 -7.10
C ASN A 134 -19.24 36.61 -5.85
N GLN A 135 -20.18 37.58 -5.86
CA GLN A 135 -21.13 37.77 -4.77
C GLN A 135 -22.03 36.54 -4.59
N LEU A 136 -22.53 35.96 -5.69
CA LEU A 136 -23.37 34.77 -5.62
C LEU A 136 -22.61 33.55 -5.07
N VAL A 137 -21.37 33.35 -5.52
CA VAL A 137 -20.50 32.26 -5.03
C VAL A 137 -20.25 32.41 -3.53
N GLN A 138 -20.00 33.63 -3.04
CA GLN A 138 -19.86 33.88 -1.60
C GLN A 138 -21.12 33.48 -0.83
N VAL A 139 -22.30 33.90 -1.29
CA VAL A 139 -23.58 33.51 -0.66
C VAL A 139 -23.77 31.99 -0.65
N VAL A 140 -23.44 31.30 -1.75
CA VAL A 140 -23.54 29.84 -1.85
C VAL A 140 -22.58 29.13 -0.89
N LEU A 141 -21.37 29.65 -0.72
CA LEU A 141 -20.37 29.13 0.21
C LEU A 141 -20.79 29.38 1.67
N GLU A 142 -21.21 30.60 2.00
CA GLU A 142 -21.64 31.00 3.35
C GLU A 142 -22.92 30.26 3.78
N ALA A 143 -23.84 30.01 2.85
CA ALA A 143 -25.03 29.20 3.10
C ALA A 143 -24.72 27.70 3.25
N GLY A 144 -23.47 27.27 3.02
CA GLY A 144 -23.06 25.86 3.08
C GLY A 144 -23.62 25.00 1.96
N LEU A 145 -24.24 25.60 0.93
CA LEU A 145 -24.85 24.88 -0.20
C LEU A 145 -23.82 24.10 -1.00
N TRP A 146 -22.62 24.67 -1.18
CA TRP A 146 -21.52 23.97 -1.85
C TRP A 146 -21.14 22.67 -1.14
N ASN A 147 -20.96 22.72 0.19
CA ASN A 147 -20.60 21.54 0.98
C ASN A 147 -21.71 20.48 0.94
N LYS A 148 -22.97 20.91 0.96
CA LYS A 148 -24.12 20.01 0.80
C LYS A 148 -24.11 19.32 -0.57
N TRP A 149 -24.02 20.08 -1.67
CA TRP A 149 -24.03 19.52 -3.01
C TRP A 149 -22.83 18.61 -3.28
N LEU A 150 -21.64 19.01 -2.83
CA LEU A 150 -20.44 18.19 -2.93
C LEU A 150 -20.60 16.91 -2.09
N GLY A 151 -21.13 17.02 -0.87
CA GLY A 151 -21.45 15.88 -0.02
C GLY A 151 -22.47 14.94 -0.64
N ASP A 152 -23.51 15.45 -1.29
CA ASP A 152 -24.53 14.65 -1.98
C ASP A 152 -23.90 13.87 -3.17
N GLN A 153 -22.98 14.49 -3.91
CA GLN A 153 -22.24 13.81 -4.99
C GLN A 153 -21.23 12.77 -4.50
N LEU A 154 -20.77 12.91 -3.26
CA LEU A 154 -19.75 12.07 -2.62
C LEU A 154 -20.30 11.23 -1.46
N ALA A 155 -21.62 11.07 -1.32
CA ALA A 155 -22.25 10.56 -0.09
C ALA A 155 -21.68 9.20 0.36
N ASN A 156 -21.34 8.33 -0.59
CA ASN A 156 -20.81 6.99 -0.32
C ASN A 156 -19.28 6.95 -0.11
N SER A 157 -18.56 8.01 -0.45
CA SER A 157 -17.09 8.05 -0.31
C SER A 157 -16.65 7.84 1.14
N SER A 158 -17.39 8.38 2.12
CA SER A 158 -17.05 8.34 3.55
C SER A 158 -16.78 6.93 4.11
N ARG A 159 -17.34 5.89 3.48
CA ARG A 159 -17.11 4.49 3.84
C ARG A 159 -15.73 3.99 3.41
N CYS A 160 -15.24 4.46 2.26
CA CYS A 160 -13.98 4.02 1.67
C CYS A 160 -12.80 4.97 1.91
N LEU A 161 -13.03 6.21 2.37
CA LEU A 161 -11.95 7.19 2.60
C LEU A 161 -11.00 6.84 3.76
N ARG A 162 -11.21 5.73 4.46
CA ARG A 162 -10.31 5.28 5.51
C ARG A 162 -9.08 4.65 4.88
N HIS A 163 -7.93 5.23 5.18
CA HIS A 163 -6.65 4.65 4.77
C HIS A 163 -6.50 3.21 5.27
N PRO A 164 -5.99 2.25 4.47
CA PRO A 164 -5.98 0.83 4.85
C PRO A 164 -5.24 0.53 6.17
N GLN A 165 -4.22 1.32 6.53
CA GLN A 165 -3.52 1.20 7.82
C GLN A 165 -4.40 1.56 9.02
N LEU A 166 -5.37 2.46 8.87
CA LEU A 166 -6.27 2.86 9.94
C LEU A 166 -7.42 1.87 10.10
N ASP A 167 -7.91 1.32 8.98
CA ASP A 167 -8.96 0.30 8.99
C ASP A 167 -8.52 -0.99 9.71
N ARG A 168 -7.22 -1.30 9.66
CA ARG A 168 -6.57 -2.36 10.46
C ARG A 168 -6.89 -2.29 11.96
N ARG A 169 -7.02 -1.09 12.53
CA ARG A 169 -7.29 -0.94 13.98
C ARG A 169 -8.72 -1.35 14.35
N GLN A 170 -9.64 -1.37 13.39
CA GLN A 170 -11.06 -1.63 13.63
C GLN A 170 -11.51 -3.04 13.26
N ARG A 171 -10.85 -3.73 12.32
CA ARG A 171 -11.22 -5.10 11.89
C ARG A 171 -11.05 -6.18 12.98
N GLY A 172 -10.50 -5.84 14.14
CA GLY A 172 -10.35 -6.78 15.26
C GLY A 172 -9.32 -7.87 14.97
N LEU A 173 -9.32 -8.91 15.82
CA LEU A 173 -8.44 -10.06 15.68
C LEU A 173 -8.98 -10.98 14.58
N GLN A 174 -8.14 -11.32 13.61
CA GLN A 174 -8.48 -12.30 12.58
C GLN A 174 -8.44 -13.71 13.21
N PRO A 175 -9.42 -14.59 12.93
CA PRO A 175 -9.31 -15.99 13.32
C PRO A 175 -8.07 -16.60 12.66
N ILE A 176 -7.33 -17.40 13.43
CA ILE A 176 -6.12 -18.05 12.93
C ILE A 176 -6.54 -19.10 11.90
N ASP A 177 -6.02 -18.96 10.69
CA ASP A 177 -6.32 -19.86 9.58
C ASP A 177 -5.34 -21.05 9.52
N MET A 178 -5.79 -22.17 8.94
CA MET A 178 -5.00 -23.40 8.83
C MET A 178 -3.74 -23.23 7.97
N ASP A 179 -3.75 -22.28 7.04
CA ASP A 179 -2.59 -21.93 6.22
C ASP A 179 -1.37 -21.51 7.07
N SER A 180 -1.62 -20.94 8.25
CA SER A 180 -0.55 -20.55 9.19
C SER A 180 0.17 -21.75 9.82
N PHE A 181 -0.42 -22.94 9.76
CA PHE A 181 0.11 -24.17 10.34
C PHE A 181 0.78 -25.11 9.32
N ILE A 182 0.76 -24.77 8.02
CA ILE A 182 1.36 -25.61 6.97
C ILE A 182 2.86 -25.82 7.23
N GLY A 183 3.59 -24.77 7.63
CA GLY A 183 5.03 -24.89 7.94
C GLY A 183 5.34 -25.93 9.03
N PRO A 184 4.75 -25.80 10.23
CA PRO A 184 4.87 -26.82 11.28
C PRO A 184 4.41 -28.23 10.88
N LEU A 185 3.32 -28.35 10.11
CA LEU A 185 2.82 -29.63 9.60
C LEU A 185 3.81 -30.30 8.64
N LEU A 186 4.43 -29.54 7.73
CA LEU A 186 5.46 -30.04 6.83
C LEU A 186 6.70 -30.50 7.58
N LEU A 187 7.12 -29.78 8.63
CA LEU A 187 8.23 -30.20 9.48
C LEU A 187 7.93 -31.53 10.19
N LEU A 188 6.68 -31.74 10.62
CA LEU A 188 6.27 -32.97 11.28
C LEU A 188 6.27 -34.17 10.31
N LEU A 189 5.75 -33.98 9.10
CA LEU A 189 5.77 -34.99 8.04
C LEU A 189 7.20 -35.35 7.60
N LEU A 190 8.07 -34.36 7.44
CA LEU A 190 9.48 -34.59 7.13
C LEU A 190 10.22 -35.30 8.27
N GLY A 191 9.86 -34.99 9.52
CA GLY A 191 10.40 -35.67 10.70
C GLY A 191 10.07 -37.16 10.74
N GLU A 192 8.82 -37.53 10.40
CA GLU A 192 8.42 -38.95 10.33
C GLU A 192 9.06 -39.68 9.14
N ALA A 193 9.21 -39.01 8.00
CA ALA A 193 9.84 -39.60 6.82
C ALA A 193 11.36 -39.84 7.00
N GLN A 194 12.03 -39.05 7.84
CA GLN A 194 13.48 -39.13 8.06
C GLN A 194 13.90 -40.05 9.23
N LEU A 195 12.94 -40.66 9.94
CA LEU A 195 13.21 -41.64 10.99
C LEU A 195 13.07 -43.07 10.42
N PRO A 196 14.15 -43.70 9.92
CA PRO A 196 14.11 -45.13 9.69
C PRO A 196 13.85 -45.84 11.04
N PRO A 197 12.94 -46.83 11.10
CA PRO A 197 12.55 -47.51 12.34
C PRO A 197 13.68 -48.31 13.02
N GLU A 198 14.89 -48.36 12.46
CA GLU A 198 16.01 -49.15 13.00
C GLU A 198 16.89 -48.42 14.03
N LEU A 199 16.81 -47.09 14.19
CA LEU A 199 17.71 -46.34 15.10
C LEU A 199 17.12 -45.92 16.45
N LEU A 200 15.80 -45.97 16.63
CA LEU A 200 15.18 -45.71 17.95
C LEU A 200 15.35 -46.88 18.93
N GLY A 201 15.79 -48.05 18.46
CA GLY A 201 16.14 -49.20 19.32
C GLY A 201 17.55 -49.15 19.92
N TYR A 202 18.47 -48.33 19.38
CA TYR A 202 19.88 -48.36 19.78
C TYR A 202 20.37 -47.14 20.58
N CYS A 203 19.66 -46.01 20.58
CA CYS A 203 20.11 -44.80 21.27
C CYS A 203 19.92 -44.80 22.80
N SER A 204 19.24 -45.78 23.40
CA SER A 204 19.04 -45.84 24.86
C SER A 204 20.13 -46.62 25.62
N LEU A 205 21.14 -47.17 24.93
CA LEU A 205 22.17 -48.02 25.55
C LEU A 205 23.58 -47.43 25.66
N TYR A 206 23.83 -46.21 25.17
CA TYR A 206 25.16 -45.59 25.22
C TYR A 206 25.28 -44.40 26.19
N TRP A 207 24.36 -44.27 27.15
CA TRP A 207 24.54 -43.37 28.30
C TRP A 207 24.93 -44.16 29.55
N LEU A 208 26.20 -44.56 29.63
CA LEU A 208 26.89 -44.82 30.89
C LEU A 208 28.29 -44.18 30.82
N PRO A 209 28.72 -43.43 31.87
CA PRO A 209 29.85 -42.51 31.79
C PRO A 209 31.17 -43.19 32.23
N SER A 210 32.29 -42.78 31.64
CA SER A 210 33.57 -42.82 32.37
C SER A 210 34.68 -41.97 31.74
N PRO A 211 35.66 -41.55 32.56
CA PRO A 211 36.49 -40.38 32.35
C PRO A 211 37.83 -40.74 31.70
N TYR A 212 38.42 -39.81 30.95
CA TYR A 212 39.85 -39.42 30.99
C TYR A 212 40.18 -38.47 29.83
N GLN A 213 40.73 -37.30 30.17
CA GLN A 213 41.52 -36.41 29.29
C GLN A 213 42.90 -37.08 28.97
N PRO A 214 43.77 -36.59 28.05
CA PRO A 214 43.97 -35.19 27.62
C PRO A 214 44.41 -34.93 26.14
N SER A 215 44.64 -33.63 25.88
CA SER A 215 45.61 -33.02 24.94
C SER A 215 45.22 -32.69 23.49
N LEU A 216 45.15 -31.37 23.25
CA LEU A 216 45.85 -30.58 22.22
C LEU A 216 46.10 -31.23 20.85
N VAL A 217 45.63 -30.58 19.77
CA VAL A 217 46.46 -29.79 18.84
C VAL A 217 45.58 -29.29 17.68
N SER A 218 45.82 -28.01 17.36
CA SER A 218 45.28 -27.20 16.28
C SER A 218 45.44 -27.78 14.87
N THR A 219 44.48 -27.50 13.98
CA THR A 219 44.85 -27.01 12.63
C THR A 219 43.81 -26.04 12.09
N LEU A 220 44.31 -24.83 11.85
CA LEU A 220 43.70 -23.69 11.20
C LEU A 220 44.02 -23.78 9.70
N VAL A 221 43.05 -23.66 8.79
CA VAL A 221 43.31 -23.17 7.42
C VAL A 221 42.14 -22.31 6.95
N THR A 222 42.41 -21.02 6.88
CA THR A 222 41.63 -19.96 6.23
C THR A 222 42.17 -19.69 4.82
N HIS A 223 41.37 -18.94 4.02
CA HIS A 223 41.78 -18.08 2.89
C HIS A 223 42.05 -18.78 1.54
N HIS A 224 41.70 -18.26 0.33
CA HIS A 224 41.14 -16.98 -0.15
C HIS A 224 40.74 -17.12 -1.66
N PRO A 225 40.47 -16.06 -2.48
CA PRO A 225 39.42 -16.03 -3.51
C PRO A 225 39.98 -15.63 -4.92
N ARG A 226 39.16 -14.91 -5.71
CA ARG A 226 39.37 -14.18 -7.00
C ARG A 226 38.84 -14.93 -8.23
N GLN A 227 37.80 -14.43 -8.89
CA GLN A 227 37.77 -13.29 -9.86
C GLN A 227 38.67 -13.53 -11.07
N THR A 228 38.09 -13.53 -12.28
CA THR A 228 38.16 -12.41 -13.26
C THR A 228 37.52 -12.80 -14.58
N LEU A 229 36.51 -12.03 -15.04
CA LEU A 229 36.51 -11.23 -16.28
C LEU A 229 35.23 -10.39 -16.33
#